data_AF-D6TWK0-F1
#
_entry.id   AF-D6TWK0-F1
#
_cell.length_a   1.000
_cell.length_b   1.000
_cell.length_c   1.000
_cell.angle_alpha   90.00
_cell.angle_beta   90.00
_cell.angle_gamma   90.00
#
_symmetry.space_group_name_H-M   'P 1'
#
loop_
_entity.id
_entity.type
_entity.pdbx_description
1 polymer ?
#
loop_
_entity_poly.entity_id
_entity_poly.type
_entity_poly.pdbx_seq_one_letter_code
_entity_poly.pdbx_strand_id
1 'polypeptide(L)'
;MELSIEELSQGEVLPSAIYLVGGGSALPDILTQLTAFPWQEKLPFSRPPEIRVVKPEMVSYISNPQQAQNNYQYVTPLALGYVAVELENGETNVLEPLLYQAIDKLNL
;
A
#
# COMPACT_ATOMS: atom_id res chain seq x y z
N MET A 1 -16.28 2.22 -1.04
CA MET A 1 -15.00 2.55 -0.39
C MET A 1 -15.24 2.86 1.08
N GLU A 2 -15.98 3.93 1.41
CA GLU A 2 -16.30 4.34 2.79
C GLU A 2 -16.77 3.18 3.67
N LEU A 3 -17.86 2.48 3.30
CA LEU A 3 -18.37 1.32 4.04
C LEU A 3 -17.30 0.25 4.28
N SER A 4 -16.51 -0.09 3.26
CA SER A 4 -15.45 -1.09 3.39
C SER A 4 -14.33 -0.65 4.33
N ILE A 5 -14.00 0.64 4.36
CA ILE A 5 -12.99 1.19 5.28
C ILE A 5 -13.54 1.25 6.72
N GLU A 6 -14.84 1.55 6.88
CA GLU A 6 -15.52 1.49 8.17
C GLU A 6 -15.52 0.07 8.73
N GLU A 7 -15.86 -0.93 7.91
CA GLU A 7 -15.80 -2.35 8.28
C GLU A 7 -14.37 -2.77 8.67
N LEU A 8 -13.36 -2.30 7.92
CA LEU A 8 -11.93 -2.54 8.21
C LEU A 8 -11.47 -1.91 9.52
N SER A 9 -12.08 -0.78 9.94
CA SER A 9 -11.70 -0.11 11.17
C SER A 9 -12.04 -0.92 12.42
N GLN A 10 -13.04 -1.81 12.33
CA GLN A 10 -13.51 -2.63 13.46
C GLN A 10 -13.83 -1.80 14.72
N GLY A 11 -14.21 -0.53 14.55
CA GLY A 11 -14.49 0.41 15.64
C GLY A 11 -13.27 1.09 16.25
N GLU A 12 -12.07 0.86 15.70
CA GLU A 12 -10.83 1.50 16.13
C GLU A 12 -10.48 2.74 15.30
N VAL A 13 -9.56 3.55 15.83
CA VAL A 13 -9.02 4.72 15.12
C VAL A 13 -8.15 4.25 13.95
N LEU A 14 -8.44 4.75 12.76
CA LEU A 14 -7.68 4.40 11.55
C LEU A 14 -6.31 5.08 11.52
N PRO A 15 -5.28 4.42 10.94
CA PRO A 15 -3.95 5.00 10.76
C PRO A 15 -3.97 6.31 9.97
N SER A 16 -3.05 7.23 10.25
CA SER A 16 -3.05 8.56 9.60
C SER A 16 -2.45 8.59 8.20
N ALA A 17 -2.23 7.44 7.55
CA ALA A 17 -1.64 7.36 6.22
C ALA A 17 -2.36 6.28 5.39
N ILE A 18 -2.66 6.60 4.13
CA ILE A 18 -3.23 5.69 3.15
C ILE A 18 -2.23 5.55 1.99
N TYR A 19 -1.82 4.32 1.72
CA TYR A 19 -0.91 3.98 0.64
C TYR A 19 -1.66 3.33 -0.52
N LEU A 20 -1.62 3.97 -1.68
CA LEU A 20 -2.26 3.48 -2.91
C LEU A 20 -1.28 2.61 -3.71
N VAL A 21 -1.75 1.42 -4.11
CA VAL A 21 -1.01 0.44 -4.92
C VAL A 21 -1.83 -0.03 -6.12
N GLY A 22 -1.17 -0.64 -7.11
CA GLY A 22 -1.81 -1.25 -8.27
C GLY A 22 -2.15 -0.27 -9.41
N GLY A 23 -2.75 -0.77 -10.50
CA GLY A 23 -2.98 0.04 -11.70
C GLY A 23 -3.94 1.23 -11.50
N GLY A 24 -4.87 1.12 -10.54
CA GLY A 24 -5.82 2.20 -10.22
C GLY A 24 -5.18 3.42 -9.55
N SER A 25 -4.00 3.29 -8.95
CA SER A 25 -3.29 4.43 -8.35
C SER A 25 -2.70 5.39 -9.38
N ALA A 26 -2.61 4.97 -10.65
CA ALA A 26 -2.14 5.79 -11.75
C ALA A 26 -3.23 6.68 -12.37
N LEU A 27 -4.48 6.57 -11.92
CA LEU A 27 -5.58 7.39 -12.42
C LEU A 27 -5.32 8.88 -12.07
N PRO A 28 -5.35 9.81 -13.05
CA PRO A 28 -4.93 11.20 -12.83
C PRO A 28 -5.63 11.91 -11.68
N ASP A 29 -6.93 11.65 -11.51
CA ASP A 29 -7.77 12.37 -10.55
C ASP A 29 -7.88 11.67 -9.19
N ILE A 30 -7.34 10.45 -9.03
CA ILE A 30 -7.58 9.66 -7.81
C ILE A 30 -7.04 10.36 -6.57
N LEU A 31 -5.86 10.97 -6.67
CA LEU A 31 -5.26 11.75 -5.58
C LEU A 31 -6.10 12.98 -5.27
N THR A 32 -6.53 13.71 -6.29
CA THR A 32 -7.39 14.90 -6.12
C THR A 32 -8.69 14.55 -5.38
N GLN A 33 -9.35 13.46 -5.78
CA GLN A 33 -10.61 13.03 -5.15
C GLN A 33 -10.39 12.54 -3.71
N LEU A 34 -9.32 11.76 -3.46
CA LEU A 34 -9.01 11.27 -2.12
C LEU A 34 -8.55 12.40 -1.19
N THR A 35 -7.82 13.39 -1.67
CA THR A 35 -7.44 14.56 -0.86
C THR A 35 -8.64 15.46 -0.54
N ALA A 36 -9.63 15.54 -1.44
CA ALA A 36 -10.86 16.33 -1.22
C ALA A 36 -11.91 15.60 -0.36
N PHE A 37 -11.74 14.30 -0.10
CA PHE A 37 -12.69 13.52 0.69
C PHE A 37 -12.66 13.93 2.17
N PRO A 38 -13.83 14.12 2.83
CA PRO A 38 -13.88 14.56 4.23
C PRO A 38 -13.68 13.37 5.19
N TRP A 39 -12.45 12.85 5.25
CA TRP A 39 -12.11 11.61 5.96
C TRP A 39 -12.56 11.56 7.41
N GLN A 40 -12.32 12.63 8.18
CA GLN A 40 -12.64 12.66 9.61
C GLN A 40 -14.14 12.77 9.91
N GLU A 41 -14.91 13.31 8.97
CA GLU A 41 -16.36 13.47 9.13
C GLU A 41 -17.08 12.13 8.88
N LYS A 42 -16.45 11.26 8.09
CA LYS A 42 -17.06 10.03 7.57
C LYS A 42 -16.49 8.75 8.16
N LEU A 43 -15.25 8.79 8.62
CA LEU A 43 -14.49 7.62 9.06
C LEU A 43 -13.68 7.95 10.31
N PRO A 44 -13.34 6.96 11.15
CA PRO A 44 -12.70 7.17 12.45
C PRO A 44 -11.20 7.50 12.34
N PHE A 45 -10.84 8.52 11.57
CA PHE A 45 -9.48 9.07 11.51
C PHE A 45 -9.30 10.19 12.55
N SER A 46 -8.18 10.16 13.27
CA SER A 46 -7.83 11.20 14.25
C SER A 46 -7.43 12.55 13.63
N ARG A 47 -7.02 12.54 12.36
CA ARG A 47 -6.67 13.69 11.51
C ARG A 47 -6.87 13.30 10.03
N PRO A 48 -6.95 14.25 9.08
CA PRO A 48 -7.01 13.88 7.66
C PRO A 48 -5.77 13.03 7.31
N PRO A 49 -5.95 11.85 6.69
CA PRO A 49 -4.84 10.97 6.39
C PRO A 49 -3.95 11.54 5.29
N GLU A 50 -2.65 11.28 5.38
CA GLU A 50 -1.73 11.50 4.27
C GLU A 50 -1.98 10.45 3.19
N ILE A 51 -2.22 10.88 1.96
CA ILE A 51 -2.44 9.98 0.82
C ILE A 51 -1.14 9.89 0.01
N ARG A 52 -0.57 8.70 -0.12
CA ARG A 52 0.68 8.45 -0.84
C ARG A 52 0.49 7.34 -1.88
N VAL A 53 1.08 7.48 -3.06
CA VAL A 53 1.18 6.37 -4.02
C VAL A 53 2.47 5.62 -3.76
N VAL A 54 2.38 4.31 -3.57
CA VAL A 54 3.56 3.45 -3.48
C VAL A 54 4.18 3.33 -4.86
N LYS A 55 5.44 3.74 -4.96
CA LYS A 55 6.21 3.66 -6.20
C LYS A 55 7.05 2.38 -6.22
N PRO A 56 7.38 1.83 -7.40
CA PRO A 56 8.21 0.63 -7.51
C PRO A 56 9.53 0.71 -6.73
N GLU A 57 10.18 1.88 -6.68
CA GLU A 57 11.41 2.10 -5.93
C GLU A 57 11.26 1.95 -4.41
N MET A 58 10.05 2.12 -3.87
CA MET A 58 9.74 1.98 -2.44
C MET A 58 9.65 0.52 -1.99
N VAL A 59 9.57 -0.42 -2.93
CA VAL A 59 9.43 -1.87 -2.68
C VAL A 59 10.56 -2.65 -3.36
N SER A 60 11.79 -2.13 -3.27
CA SER A 60 12.97 -2.41 -4.10
C SER A 60 13.47 -3.87 -4.15
N TYR A 61 12.85 -4.80 -3.45
CA TYR A 61 13.25 -6.22 -3.37
C TYR A 61 12.94 -7.00 -4.66
N ILE A 62 12.13 -6.43 -5.55
CA ILE A 62 11.63 -7.11 -6.75
C ILE A 62 11.83 -6.19 -7.95
N SER A 63 13.09 -5.96 -8.33
CA SER A 63 13.35 -5.23 -9.57
C SER A 63 14.45 -5.90 -10.38
N ASN A 64 14.08 -6.31 -11.59
CA ASN A 64 14.98 -6.17 -12.73
C ASN A 64 14.97 -4.68 -13.10
N PRO A 65 16.08 -3.94 -12.93
CA PRO A 65 16.14 -2.49 -13.16
C PRO A 65 15.70 -2.07 -14.56
N GLN A 66 15.75 -2.97 -15.54
CA GLN A 66 15.40 -2.67 -16.94
C GLN A 66 13.89 -2.71 -17.25
N GLN A 67 13.03 -3.26 -16.38
CA GLN A 67 11.57 -3.36 -16.63
C GLN A 67 10.69 -2.63 -15.60
N ALA A 68 11.27 -2.11 -14.52
CA ALA A 68 10.55 -1.45 -13.43
C ALA A 68 10.25 0.05 -13.67
N GLN A 69 10.48 0.56 -14.88
CA GLN A 69 10.23 1.99 -15.16
C GLN A 69 8.72 2.28 -15.11
N ASN A 70 8.32 2.99 -14.04
CA ASN A 70 7.10 3.79 -13.94
C ASN A 70 5.75 3.06 -13.92
N ASN A 71 5.70 1.75 -13.68
CA ASN A 71 4.46 1.02 -13.84
C ASN A 71 3.91 0.46 -12.53
N TYR A 72 3.14 1.31 -11.83
CA TYR A 72 2.42 1.02 -10.58
C TYR A 72 1.63 -0.29 -10.60
N GLN A 73 1.20 -0.74 -11.78
CA GLN A 73 0.48 -1.99 -11.97
C GLN A 73 1.28 -3.24 -11.59
N TYR A 74 2.61 -3.16 -11.58
CA TYR A 74 3.45 -4.32 -11.27
C TYR A 74 3.79 -4.47 -9.78
N VAL A 75 3.57 -3.44 -8.95
CA VAL A 75 3.92 -3.47 -7.52
C VAL A 75 3.26 -4.67 -6.80
N THR A 76 1.95 -4.83 -6.96
CA THR A 76 1.20 -5.92 -6.33
C THR A 76 1.55 -7.32 -6.87
N PRO A 77 1.52 -7.59 -8.18
CA PRO A 77 1.86 -8.93 -8.68
C PRO A 77 3.33 -9.31 -8.45
N LEU A 78 4.25 -8.35 -8.47
CA LEU A 78 5.64 -8.59 -8.09
C LEU A 78 5.72 -9.01 -6.63
N ALA A 79 5.11 -8.26 -5.71
CA ALA A 79 5.09 -8.57 -4.27
C ALA A 79 4.58 -9.99 -4.00
N LEU A 80 3.50 -10.40 -4.67
CA LEU A 80 2.97 -11.76 -4.55
C LEU A 80 3.95 -12.82 -5.10
N GLY A 81 4.61 -12.54 -6.22
CA GLY A 81 5.62 -13.45 -6.80
C GLY A 81 6.81 -13.67 -5.85
N TYR A 82 7.27 -12.61 -5.18
CA TYR A 82 8.32 -12.73 -4.15
C TYR A 82 7.86 -13.60 -2.98
N VAL A 83 6.65 -13.36 -2.44
CA VAL A 83 6.11 -14.18 -1.34
C VAL A 83 6.01 -15.65 -1.75
N ALA A 84 5.61 -15.95 -2.99
CA ALA A 84 5.56 -17.32 -3.48
C ALA A 84 6.94 -18.00 -3.52
N VAL A 85 7.97 -17.29 -3.99
CA VAL A 85 9.36 -17.81 -4.01
C VAL A 85 9.88 -18.09 -2.59
N GLU A 86 9.64 -17.20 -1.63
CA GLU A 86 10.09 -17.42 -0.25
C GLU A 86 9.37 -18.59 0.43
N LEU A 87 8.07 -18.78 0.14
CA LEU A 87 7.33 -19.94 0.61
C LEU A 87 7.87 -21.25 0.01
N GLU A 88 8.26 -21.25 -1.27
CA GLU A 88 8.92 -22.42 -1.91
C GLU A 88 10.30 -22.73 -1.30
N ASN A 89 11.02 -21.70 -0.84
CA ASN A 89 12.30 -21.85 -0.14
C ASN A 89 12.17 -22.41 1.28
N GLY A 90 10.94 -22.66 1.75
CA GLY A 90 10.66 -23.26 3.06
C GLY A 90 10.52 -22.26 4.21
N GLU A 91 10.42 -20.96 3.92
CA GLU A 91 10.05 -19.97 4.94
C GLU A 91 8.59 -20.14 5.34
N THR A 92 8.34 -20.32 6.64
CA THR A 92 6.98 -20.53 7.19
C THR A 92 6.34 -19.24 7.70
N ASN A 93 7.11 -18.16 7.84
CA ASN A 93 6.63 -16.85 8.27
C ASN A 93 7.26 -15.74 7.41
N VAL A 94 6.92 -15.76 6.12
CA VAL A 94 7.41 -14.79 5.12
C VAL A 94 6.81 -13.39 5.36
N LEU A 95 5.57 -13.32 5.85
CA LEU A 95 4.80 -12.07 5.87
C LEU A 95 5.25 -11.09 6.97
N GLU A 96 5.58 -11.59 8.15
CA GLU A 96 6.01 -10.75 9.27
C GLU A 96 7.31 -9.96 9.00
N PRO A 97 8.43 -10.59 8.59
CA PRO A 97 9.66 -9.85 8.28
C PRO A 97 9.49 -8.90 7.09
N LEU A 98 8.69 -9.27 6.08
CA LEU A 98 8.39 -8.38 4.95
C LEU A 98 7.56 -7.16 5.37
N LEU A 99 6.62 -7.34 6.29
CA LEU A 99 5.83 -6.24 6.81
C LEU A 99 6.72 -5.23 7.55
N TYR A 100 7.61 -5.68 8.43
CA TYR A 100 8.55 -4.79 9.13
C TYR A 100 9.46 -4.04 8.17
N GLN A 101 9.97 -4.72 7.14
CA GLN A 101 10.81 -4.09 6.12
C GLN A 101 10.03 -3.05 5.29
N ALA A 102 8.78 -3.34 4.94
CA ALA A 102 7.93 -2.39 4.23
C ALA A 102 7.67 -1.13 5.07
N ILE A 103 7.39 -1.30 6.36
CA ILE A 103 7.19 -0.19 7.31
C ILE A 103 8.45 0.70 7.36
N ASP A 104 9.64 0.11 7.52
CA ASP A 104 10.92 0.82 7.54
C ASP A 104 11.15 1.66 6.26
N LYS A 105 10.90 1.05 5.09
CA LYS A 105 11.06 1.74 3.79
C LYS A 105 10.04 2.84 3.54
N LEU A 106 8.85 2.74 4.12
CA LEU A 106 7.82 3.75 4.00
C LEU A 106 8.03 4.95 4.94
N ASN A 107 9.04 4.90 5.81
CA ASN A 107 9.33 5.86 6.89
C ASN A 107 8.13 6.03 7.84
N LEU A 108 7.49 4.92 8.22
CA LEU A 108 6.34 4.87 9.12
C LEU A 108 6.77 4.70 10.59
#